data_AF-A0A1B7TB79-F1
#
_entry.id   AF-A0A1B7TB79-F1
#
_cell.length_a   1.000
_cell.length_b   1.000
_cell.length_c   1.000
_cell.angle_alpha   90.00
_cell.angle_beta   90.00
_cell.angle_gamma   90.00
#
_symmetry.space_group_name_H-M   'P 1'
#
loop_
_entity.id
_entity.type
_entity.pdbx_description
1 polymer ?
#
loop_
_entity_poly.entity_id
_entity_poly.type
_entity_poly.pdbx_seq_one_letter_code
_entity_poly.pdbx_strand_id
1 'polypeptide(L)'
;MSSQPDYIARYELENMKLQMVPAQLNSRVFFGPLNSLTNLKFITDNNIKHFITVNIPTSLSMKYCEKIPLSLNEYTLLNFDSNLPGSTDGMNESLVNYSQVYSSILTNFIKNQLPDCADSLYSTSSLQHLANNIVTCVGYERLTVFNDFMTILHASDRNIYGNCLVVSSNGNDEDLFTLLVSIILKENITLDLDSVIQHIQTLRPSMRSICRNKIQYYQGFIQYCELIKSKSWNTLLRNEQLNRERKKVMEQRNFNYKRFEQESEIELSCQYYDDSFGDSRSDSEHKLMTPTSELDQVDSFKQQYPNRAFKRVRYLKE
;
A
#
# COMPACT_ATOMS: atom_id res chain seq x y z
N MET A 1 -21.91 54.76 -11.57
CA MET A 1 -22.22 53.81 -10.49
C MET A 1 -21.99 52.40 -11.01
N SER A 2 -20.95 51.74 -10.53
CA SER A 2 -20.40 50.52 -11.14
C SER A 2 -21.17 49.27 -10.75
N SER A 3 -21.65 48.54 -11.75
CA SER A 3 -22.18 47.19 -11.70
C SER A 3 -21.07 46.16 -11.39
N GLN A 4 -20.65 46.06 -10.12
CA GLN A 4 -19.70 45.03 -9.65
C GLN A 4 -20.28 43.80 -8.89
N PRO A 5 -21.59 43.61 -8.62
CA PRO A 5 -22.05 42.43 -7.85
C PRO A 5 -21.90 41.11 -8.63
N ASP A 6 -21.88 41.15 -9.96
CA ASP A 6 -21.84 39.96 -10.82
C ASP A 6 -20.52 39.17 -10.75
N TYR A 7 -19.39 39.85 -10.53
CA TYR A 7 -18.07 39.20 -10.53
C TYR A 7 -17.83 38.38 -9.26
N ILE A 8 -18.22 38.93 -8.10
CA ILE A 8 -18.08 38.25 -6.80
C ILE A 8 -18.96 37.00 -6.79
N ALA A 9 -20.22 37.11 -7.24
CA ALA A 9 -21.14 35.97 -7.31
C ALA A 9 -20.64 34.87 -8.26
N ARG A 10 -20.06 35.23 -9.41
CA ARG A 10 -19.47 34.25 -10.35
C ARG A 10 -18.25 33.55 -9.75
N TYR A 11 -17.36 34.30 -9.09
CA TYR A 11 -16.18 33.75 -8.43
C TYR A 11 -16.55 32.80 -7.28
N GLU A 12 -17.55 33.15 -6.46
CA GLU A 12 -18.06 32.29 -5.40
C GLU A 12 -18.69 31.01 -5.95
N LEU A 13 -19.46 31.12 -7.02
CA LEU A 13 -20.10 29.97 -7.67
C LEU A 13 -19.07 29.03 -8.32
N GLU A 14 -18.02 29.57 -8.94
CA GLU A 14 -16.90 28.76 -9.44
C GLU A 14 -16.15 28.07 -8.31
N ASN A 15 -15.89 28.76 -7.19
CA ASN A 15 -15.29 28.13 -6.02
C ASN A 15 -16.17 27.02 -5.42
N MET A 16 -17.49 27.21 -5.37
CA MET A 16 -18.43 26.15 -4.96
C MET A 16 -18.39 24.95 -5.90
N LYS A 17 -18.32 25.18 -7.21
CA LYS A 17 -18.18 24.09 -8.21
C LYS A 17 -16.88 23.31 -8.02
N LEU A 18 -15.77 24.00 -7.80
CA LEU A 18 -14.48 23.36 -7.54
C LEU A 18 -14.51 22.52 -6.25
N GLN A 19 -15.24 22.96 -5.24
CA GLN A 19 -15.43 22.18 -4.01
C GLN A 19 -16.26 20.91 -4.19
N MET A 20 -17.05 20.81 -5.26
CA MET A 20 -17.88 19.64 -5.54
C MET A 20 -17.15 18.50 -6.26
N VAL A 21 -15.96 18.74 -6.79
CA VAL A 21 -15.21 17.73 -7.54
C VAL A 21 -14.24 17.00 -6.59
N PRO A 22 -14.23 15.65 -6.57
CA PRO A 22 -13.23 14.90 -5.82
C PRO A 22 -11.82 15.17 -6.35
N ALA A 23 -10.86 15.24 -5.43
CA ALA A 23 -9.43 15.27 -5.76
C ALA A 23 -8.83 13.86 -5.68
N GLN A 24 -7.73 13.66 -6.39
CA GLN A 24 -6.96 12.42 -6.36
C GLN A 24 -5.74 12.60 -5.46
N LEU A 25 -5.61 11.75 -4.43
CA LEU A 25 -4.43 11.74 -3.55
C LEU A 25 -3.28 10.98 -4.20
N ASN A 26 -3.57 9.77 -4.69
CA ASN A 26 -2.63 8.91 -5.39
C ASN A 26 -3.37 8.06 -6.44
N SER A 27 -2.68 7.11 -7.08
CA SER A 27 -3.28 6.29 -8.15
C SER A 27 -4.49 5.45 -7.71
N ARG A 28 -4.70 5.22 -6.41
CA ARG A 28 -5.77 4.37 -5.87
C ARG A 28 -6.72 5.08 -4.92
N VAL A 29 -6.40 6.28 -4.46
CA VAL A 29 -7.19 7.00 -3.44
C VAL A 29 -7.64 8.35 -3.98
N PHE A 30 -8.96 8.53 -3.98
CA PHE A 30 -9.65 9.79 -4.24
C PHE A 30 -10.29 10.28 -2.96
N PHE A 31 -10.50 11.59 -2.84
CA PHE A 31 -11.16 12.17 -1.69
C PHE A 31 -12.04 13.36 -2.08
N GLY A 32 -13.17 13.50 -1.38
CA GLY A 32 -14.23 14.38 -1.85
C GLY A 32 -15.27 14.77 -0.81
N PRO A 33 -16.18 15.68 -1.16
CA PRO A 33 -17.42 15.91 -0.42
C PRO A 33 -18.40 14.73 -0.54
N LEU A 34 -19.37 14.66 0.36
CA LEU A 34 -20.36 13.57 0.45
C LEU A 34 -21.19 13.37 -0.85
N ASN A 35 -21.51 14.44 -1.58
CA ASN A 35 -22.24 14.35 -2.85
C ASN A 35 -21.48 13.57 -3.93
N SER A 36 -20.17 13.38 -3.79
CA SER A 36 -19.34 12.55 -4.67
C SER A 36 -19.81 11.09 -4.76
N LEU A 37 -20.47 10.58 -3.70
CA LEU A 37 -21.03 9.22 -3.67
C LEU A 37 -22.11 8.98 -4.74
N THR A 38 -22.73 10.06 -5.24
CA THR A 38 -23.83 9.99 -6.21
C THR A 38 -23.41 10.31 -7.64
N ASN A 39 -22.13 10.64 -7.86
CA ASN A 39 -21.62 11.00 -9.17
C ASN A 39 -21.24 9.73 -9.96
N LEU A 40 -22.23 9.13 -10.63
CA LEU A 40 -22.06 7.90 -11.42
C LEU A 40 -20.87 7.99 -12.37
N LYS A 41 -20.79 9.06 -13.17
CA LYS A 41 -19.73 9.24 -14.16
C LYS A 41 -18.36 9.21 -13.50
N PHE A 42 -18.17 9.95 -12.42
CA PHE A 42 -16.90 9.96 -11.71
C PHE A 42 -16.54 8.58 -11.13
N ILE A 43 -17.52 7.89 -10.55
CA ILE A 43 -17.36 6.55 -9.95
C ILE A 43 -16.93 5.54 -11.02
N THR A 44 -17.60 5.53 -12.18
CA THR A 44 -17.28 4.61 -13.29
C THR A 44 -15.96 4.94 -13.95
N ASP A 45 -15.71 6.22 -14.27
CA ASP A 45 -14.50 6.65 -14.98
C ASP A 45 -13.23 6.35 -14.16
N ASN A 46 -13.35 6.38 -12.82
CA ASN A 46 -12.23 6.12 -11.91
C ASN A 46 -12.27 4.72 -11.28
N ASN A 47 -13.13 3.81 -11.74
CA ASN A 47 -13.28 2.46 -11.21
C ASN A 47 -13.35 2.43 -9.66
N ILE A 48 -14.18 3.29 -9.07
CA ILE A 48 -14.34 3.37 -7.60
C ILE A 48 -15.22 2.21 -7.14
N LYS A 49 -14.71 1.40 -6.20
CA LYS A 49 -15.45 0.29 -5.58
C LYS A 49 -15.33 0.27 -4.05
N HIS A 50 -14.53 1.14 -3.46
CA HIS A 50 -14.41 1.25 -2.02
C HIS A 50 -14.80 2.66 -1.59
N PHE A 51 -15.79 2.77 -0.73
CA PHE A 51 -16.27 4.04 -0.20
C PHE A 51 -15.97 4.12 1.29
N ILE A 52 -15.34 5.21 1.70
CA ILE A 52 -15.06 5.48 3.12
C ILE A 52 -15.73 6.79 3.51
N THR A 53 -16.62 6.78 4.49
CA THR A 53 -17.21 8.00 5.05
C THR A 53 -16.49 8.38 6.34
N VAL A 54 -16.20 9.67 6.50
CA VAL A 54 -15.41 10.20 7.62
C VAL A 54 -16.23 11.26 8.34
N ASN A 55 -16.52 11.04 9.63
CA ASN A 55 -17.33 11.93 10.48
C ASN A 55 -18.72 12.23 9.90
N ILE A 56 -19.27 11.31 9.13
CA ILE A 56 -20.64 11.42 8.63
C ILE A 56 -21.48 10.49 9.48
N PRO A 57 -22.55 10.98 10.15
CA PRO A 57 -23.45 10.14 10.91
C PRO A 57 -23.90 8.95 10.06
N THR A 58 -23.86 7.75 10.63
CA THR A 58 -24.15 6.52 9.90
C THR A 58 -25.55 6.54 9.29
N SER A 59 -26.51 7.14 9.99
CA SER A 59 -27.88 7.37 9.47
C SER A 59 -27.93 8.23 8.20
N LEU A 60 -27.00 9.16 8.03
CA LEU A 60 -26.87 9.95 6.81
C LEU A 60 -26.15 9.15 5.72
N SER A 61 -25.08 8.43 6.08
CA SER A 61 -24.36 7.54 5.16
C SER A 61 -25.30 6.50 4.54
N MET A 62 -26.22 5.93 5.33
CA MET A 62 -27.27 5.01 4.85
C MET A 62 -28.12 5.63 3.72
N LYS A 63 -28.57 6.88 3.89
CA LYS A 63 -29.39 7.56 2.86
C LYS A 63 -28.61 7.83 1.57
N TYR A 64 -27.30 8.01 1.66
CA TYR A 64 -26.45 8.21 0.49
C TYR A 64 -26.03 6.89 -0.16
N CYS A 65 -25.86 5.81 0.60
CA CYS A 65 -25.48 4.52 0.03
C CYS A 65 -26.57 3.96 -0.90
N GLU A 66 -27.84 4.20 -0.60
CA GLU A 66 -28.98 3.85 -1.47
C GLU A 66 -28.91 4.54 -2.84
N LYS A 67 -28.14 5.64 -2.95
CA LYS A 67 -27.97 6.43 -4.18
C LYS A 67 -26.64 6.13 -4.89
N ILE A 68 -25.83 5.22 -4.35
CA ILE A 68 -24.61 4.78 -5.04
C ILE A 68 -25.05 3.96 -6.25
N PRO A 69 -24.64 4.33 -7.46
CA PRO A 69 -25.17 3.75 -8.69
C PRO A 69 -24.38 2.48 -9.08
N LEU A 70 -24.18 1.59 -8.10
CA LEU A 70 -23.49 0.31 -8.24
C LEU A 70 -24.33 -0.78 -7.58
N SER A 71 -24.14 -2.03 -8.01
CA SER A 71 -24.80 -3.16 -7.35
C SER A 71 -24.17 -3.40 -5.98
N LEU A 72 -24.97 -3.86 -5.02
CA LEU A 72 -24.53 -4.05 -3.63
C LEU A 72 -23.24 -4.89 -3.48
N ASN A 73 -23.06 -5.91 -4.31
CA ASN A 73 -21.88 -6.79 -4.26
C ASN A 73 -20.65 -6.26 -5.01
N GLU A 74 -20.77 -5.10 -5.67
CA GLU A 74 -19.70 -4.51 -6.48
C GLU A 74 -18.84 -3.51 -5.70
N TYR A 75 -19.23 -3.16 -4.47
CA TYR A 75 -18.50 -2.20 -3.66
C TYR A 75 -18.49 -2.55 -2.17
N THR A 76 -17.49 -2.03 -1.45
CA THR A 76 -17.45 -2.03 0.01
C THR A 76 -17.71 -0.62 0.54
N LEU A 77 -18.33 -0.53 1.72
CA LEU A 77 -18.56 0.73 2.41
C LEU A 77 -17.99 0.64 3.83
N LEU A 78 -17.24 1.64 4.24
CA LEU A 78 -16.65 1.75 5.57
C LEU A 78 -16.97 3.12 6.16
N ASN A 79 -17.60 3.16 7.33
CA ASN A 79 -18.04 4.38 7.97
C ASN A 79 -17.24 4.63 9.25
N PHE A 80 -16.52 5.74 9.31
CA PHE A 80 -15.91 6.22 10.55
C PHE A 80 -16.86 7.20 11.23
N ASP A 81 -17.60 6.70 12.21
CA ASP A 81 -18.62 7.44 12.96
C ASP A 81 -18.40 7.25 14.47
N SER A 82 -17.62 8.16 15.06
CA SER A 82 -17.31 8.14 16.49
C SER A 82 -18.50 8.49 17.39
N ASN A 83 -19.60 9.01 16.82
CA ASN A 83 -20.78 9.43 17.57
C ASN A 83 -21.79 8.31 17.73
N LEU A 84 -21.61 7.20 17.02
CA LEU A 84 -22.48 6.04 17.16
C LEU A 84 -22.16 5.32 18.49
N PRO A 85 -23.15 5.03 19.34
CA PRO A 85 -22.91 4.26 20.55
C PRO A 85 -22.34 2.89 20.18
N GLY A 86 -21.26 2.48 20.86
CA GLY A 86 -20.56 1.22 20.58
C GLY A 86 -21.38 -0.05 20.89
N SER A 87 -22.58 0.07 21.46
CA SER A 87 -23.51 -1.05 21.69
C SER A 87 -24.67 -1.00 20.70
N THR A 88 -25.02 -2.17 20.15
CA THR A 88 -26.20 -2.37 19.31
C THR A 88 -27.52 -2.32 20.10
N ASP A 89 -27.47 -2.30 21.44
CA ASP A 89 -28.65 -2.23 22.29
C ASP A 89 -29.39 -0.90 22.09
N GLY A 90 -30.60 -0.98 21.55
CA GLY A 90 -31.42 0.19 21.21
C GLY A 90 -31.17 0.77 19.81
N MET A 91 -30.34 0.12 18.98
CA MET A 91 -30.22 0.50 17.57
C MET A 91 -31.48 0.13 16.78
N ASN A 92 -31.84 1.00 15.83
CA ASN A 92 -32.94 0.74 14.89
C ASN A 92 -32.60 -0.49 14.02
N GLU A 93 -33.58 -1.37 13.77
CA GLU A 93 -33.46 -2.53 12.89
C GLU A 93 -32.83 -2.20 11.53
N SER A 94 -33.15 -1.04 10.95
CA SER A 94 -32.55 -0.58 9.69
C SER A 94 -31.03 -0.40 9.77
N LEU A 95 -30.52 0.09 10.90
CA LEU A 95 -29.09 0.27 11.14
C LEU A 95 -28.38 -1.07 11.34
N VAL A 96 -29.02 -2.00 12.04
CA VAL A 96 -28.51 -3.37 12.23
C VAL A 96 -28.40 -4.08 10.88
N ASN A 97 -29.45 -4.03 10.06
CA ASN A 97 -29.46 -4.63 8.72
C ASN A 97 -28.40 -4.00 7.82
N TYR A 98 -28.30 -2.67 7.81
CA TYR A 98 -27.24 -1.95 7.11
C TYR A 98 -25.85 -2.44 7.54
N SER A 99 -25.60 -2.51 8.85
CA SER A 99 -24.32 -2.95 9.38
C SER A 99 -23.98 -4.37 8.95
N GLN A 100 -24.92 -5.31 9.12
CA GLN A 100 -24.71 -6.72 8.77
C GLN A 100 -24.36 -6.92 7.29
N VAL A 101 -25.12 -6.28 6.39
CA VAL A 101 -24.93 -6.40 4.94
C VAL A 101 -23.54 -5.93 4.53
N TYR A 102 -23.18 -4.69 4.86
CA TYR A 102 -21.91 -4.12 4.43
C TYR A 102 -20.71 -4.70 5.18
N SER A 103 -20.88 -5.13 6.44
CA SER A 103 -19.84 -5.82 7.21
C SER A 103 -19.49 -7.18 6.60
N SER A 104 -20.49 -7.91 6.10
CA SER A 104 -20.27 -9.17 5.39
C SER A 104 -19.44 -8.97 4.12
N ILE A 105 -19.80 -7.98 3.31
CA ILE A 105 -19.10 -7.65 2.05
C ILE A 105 -17.66 -7.21 2.34
N LEU A 106 -17.48 -6.32 3.31
CA LEU A 106 -16.15 -5.85 3.75
C LEU A 106 -15.29 -7.01 4.27
N THR A 107 -15.85 -7.87 5.12
CA THR A 107 -15.13 -9.02 5.69
C THR A 107 -14.71 -10.00 4.61
N ASN A 108 -15.57 -10.25 3.61
CA ASN A 108 -15.22 -11.10 2.48
C ASN A 108 -14.08 -10.52 1.65
N PHE A 109 -14.11 -9.21 1.38
CA PHE A 109 -13.00 -8.52 0.73
C PHE A 109 -11.69 -8.68 1.52
N ILE A 110 -11.71 -8.39 2.82
CA ILE A 110 -10.52 -8.46 3.67
C ILE A 110 -9.97 -9.88 3.72
N LYS A 111 -10.81 -10.90 3.93
CA LYS A 111 -10.38 -12.30 3.97
C LYS A 111 -9.67 -12.73 2.68
N ASN A 112 -10.12 -12.25 1.53
CA ASN A 112 -9.52 -12.58 0.24
C ASN A 112 -8.15 -11.92 0.02
N GLN A 113 -7.89 -10.76 0.65
CA GLN A 113 -6.67 -9.98 0.43
C GLN A 113 -5.65 -10.10 1.57
N LEU A 114 -6.09 -10.49 2.76
CA LEU A 114 -5.25 -10.56 3.96
C LEU A 114 -3.98 -11.43 3.81
N PRO A 115 -4.00 -12.61 3.14
CA PRO A 115 -2.80 -13.44 3.00
C PRO A 115 -1.62 -12.69 2.37
N ASP A 116 -1.89 -11.77 1.45
CA ASP A 116 -0.86 -11.05 0.69
C ASP A 116 -0.26 -9.86 1.46
N CYS A 117 -0.92 -9.39 2.53
CA CYS A 117 -0.54 -8.15 3.21
C CYS A 117 -0.50 -8.22 4.74
N ALA A 118 -0.67 -9.41 5.34
CA ALA A 118 -0.73 -9.58 6.79
C ALA A 118 0.48 -8.98 7.53
N ASP A 119 1.70 -9.20 7.05
CA ASP A 119 2.93 -8.66 7.65
C ASP A 119 3.03 -7.12 7.56
N SER A 120 2.30 -6.53 6.62
CA SER A 120 2.31 -5.09 6.36
C SER A 120 1.36 -4.31 7.27
N LEU A 121 0.45 -4.97 7.99
CA LEU A 121 -0.51 -4.33 8.90
C LEU A 121 0.16 -3.82 10.17
N TYR A 122 -0.25 -2.64 10.66
CA TYR A 122 0.23 -2.06 11.91
C TYR A 122 -0.27 -2.81 13.13
N SER A 123 -1.55 -3.18 13.13
CA SER A 123 -2.15 -3.89 14.25
C SER A 123 -3.11 -4.97 13.79
N THR A 124 -2.99 -6.15 14.41
CA THR A 124 -3.99 -7.21 14.27
C THR A 124 -5.32 -6.81 14.90
N SER A 125 -5.33 -5.88 15.85
CA SER A 125 -6.58 -5.32 16.41
C SER A 125 -7.38 -4.54 15.37
N SER A 126 -6.72 -3.98 14.34
CA SER A 126 -7.43 -3.31 13.24
C SER A 126 -8.41 -4.25 12.55
N LEU A 127 -8.09 -5.55 12.44
CA LEU A 127 -8.98 -6.53 11.83
C LEU A 127 -10.27 -6.76 12.62
N GLN A 128 -10.25 -6.54 13.95
CA GLN A 128 -11.46 -6.61 14.78
C GLN A 128 -12.39 -5.44 14.48
N HIS A 129 -11.83 -4.24 14.28
CA HIS A 129 -12.62 -3.08 13.87
C HIS A 129 -13.14 -3.24 12.44
N LEU A 130 -12.31 -3.73 11.51
CA LEU A 130 -12.68 -3.92 10.11
C LEU A 130 -13.58 -5.13 9.87
N ALA A 131 -13.86 -5.96 10.89
CA ALA A 131 -14.94 -6.95 10.83
C ALA A 131 -16.32 -6.29 10.74
N ASN A 132 -16.43 -5.02 11.13
CA ASN A 132 -17.63 -4.21 11.00
C ASN A 132 -17.40 -3.08 9.98
N ASN A 133 -18.43 -2.76 9.21
CA ASN A 133 -18.41 -1.64 8.29
C ASN A 133 -18.54 -0.29 9.01
N ILE A 134 -18.91 -0.27 10.29
CA ILE A 134 -18.97 0.94 11.11
C ILE A 134 -17.84 0.87 12.13
N VAL A 135 -16.94 1.85 12.06
CA VAL A 135 -15.79 2.00 12.93
C VAL A 135 -16.01 3.21 13.83
N THR A 136 -16.10 2.96 15.13
CA THR A 136 -16.38 3.97 16.17
C THR A 136 -15.12 4.42 16.93
N CYS A 137 -13.96 3.83 16.65
CA CYS A 137 -12.72 4.17 17.34
C CYS A 137 -12.26 5.61 17.03
N VAL A 138 -11.53 6.19 17.98
CA VAL A 138 -11.04 7.57 17.94
C VAL A 138 -9.53 7.60 18.17
N GLY A 139 -8.90 8.75 17.96
CA GLY A 139 -7.47 8.90 18.24
C GLY A 139 -6.58 8.14 17.26
N TYR A 140 -5.47 7.61 17.77
CA TYR A 140 -4.49 6.87 16.96
C TYR A 140 -5.03 5.54 16.42
N GLU A 141 -5.99 4.92 17.09
CA GLU A 141 -6.62 3.66 16.64
C GLU A 141 -7.36 3.88 15.33
N ARG A 142 -8.07 5.01 15.20
CA ARG A 142 -8.73 5.40 13.95
C ARG A 142 -7.75 5.48 12.78
N LEU A 143 -6.60 6.14 13.00
CA LEU A 143 -5.55 6.27 12.00
C LEU A 143 -4.95 4.91 11.64
N THR A 144 -4.74 4.06 12.63
CA THR A 144 -4.22 2.69 12.45
C THR A 144 -5.18 1.84 11.61
N VAL A 145 -6.47 1.78 12.00
CA VAL A 145 -7.51 1.02 11.29
C VAL A 145 -7.65 1.49 9.86
N PHE A 146 -7.70 2.81 9.65
CA PHE A 146 -7.80 3.40 8.31
C PHE A 146 -6.59 3.03 7.44
N ASN A 147 -5.38 3.18 7.97
CA ASN A 147 -4.17 2.88 7.20
C ASN A 147 -3.96 1.40 6.95
N ASP A 148 -4.44 0.53 7.85
CA ASP A 148 -4.44 -0.92 7.65
C ASP A 148 -5.42 -1.32 6.55
N PHE A 149 -6.61 -0.72 6.51
CA PHE A 149 -7.53 -0.87 5.38
C PHE A 149 -6.89 -0.42 4.06
N MET A 150 -6.18 0.72 4.07
CA MET A 150 -5.43 1.17 2.88
C MET A 150 -4.34 0.17 2.48
N THR A 151 -3.63 -0.46 3.43
CA THR A 151 -2.66 -1.53 3.11
C THR A 151 -3.32 -2.65 2.32
N ILE A 152 -4.48 -3.12 2.80
CA ILE A 152 -5.24 -4.21 2.18
C ILE A 152 -5.70 -3.80 0.77
N LEU A 153 -6.22 -2.57 0.63
CA LEU A 153 -6.59 -2.01 -0.68
C LEU A 153 -5.42 -1.96 -1.65
N HIS A 154 -4.25 -1.48 -1.20
CA HIS A 154 -3.06 -1.35 -2.03
C HIS A 154 -2.47 -2.70 -2.45
N ALA A 155 -2.62 -3.74 -1.63
CA ALA A 155 -2.21 -5.10 -1.97
C ALA A 155 -3.11 -5.76 -3.03
N SER A 156 -4.38 -5.34 -3.11
CA SER A 156 -5.35 -5.93 -4.03
C SER A 156 -5.12 -5.58 -5.51
N ASP A 157 -5.64 -6.40 -6.43
CA ASP A 157 -5.60 -6.09 -7.88
C ASP A 157 -6.51 -4.90 -8.21
N ARG A 158 -5.92 -3.84 -8.77
CA ARG A 158 -6.61 -2.59 -9.12
C ARG A 158 -7.69 -2.76 -10.18
N ASN A 159 -7.52 -3.70 -11.12
CA ASN A 159 -8.49 -3.91 -12.17
C ASN A 159 -9.75 -4.61 -11.62
N ILE A 160 -9.55 -5.50 -10.65
CA ILE A 160 -10.62 -6.31 -10.06
C ILE A 160 -11.33 -5.54 -8.94
N TYR A 161 -10.57 -5.02 -7.98
CA TYR A 161 -11.10 -4.38 -6.77
C TYR A 161 -11.22 -2.86 -6.86
N GLY A 162 -10.68 -2.24 -7.91
CA GLY A 162 -10.86 -0.82 -8.15
C GLY A 162 -10.11 0.09 -7.17
N ASN A 163 -10.58 1.33 -7.09
CA ASN A 163 -10.02 2.42 -6.32
C ASN A 163 -10.95 2.81 -5.16
N CYS A 164 -10.41 3.59 -4.22
CA CYS A 164 -11.09 4.06 -3.03
C CYS A 164 -11.48 5.54 -3.15
N LEU A 165 -12.68 5.89 -2.68
CA LEU A 165 -13.16 7.25 -2.51
C LEU A 165 -13.44 7.51 -1.02
N VAL A 166 -12.67 8.43 -0.44
CA VAL A 166 -12.85 8.88 0.95
C VAL A 166 -13.65 10.18 0.96
N VAL A 167 -14.83 10.15 1.57
CA VAL A 167 -15.72 11.31 1.64
C VAL A 167 -15.91 11.81 3.05
N SER A 168 -16.08 13.12 3.15
CA SER A 168 -16.53 13.78 4.37
C SER A 168 -17.68 14.75 4.03
N SER A 169 -18.30 15.36 5.02
CA SER A 169 -19.51 16.18 4.83
C SER A 169 -19.33 17.25 3.75
N ASN A 170 -18.23 18.00 3.78
CA ASN A 170 -17.91 19.03 2.78
C ASN A 170 -16.61 18.74 2.01
N GLY A 171 -15.89 17.67 2.36
CA GLY A 171 -14.60 17.32 1.75
C GLY A 171 -13.44 18.22 2.15
N ASN A 172 -13.60 19.09 3.14
CA ASN A 172 -12.58 19.99 3.70
C ASN A 172 -12.44 19.83 5.22
N ASP A 173 -12.90 18.70 5.77
CA ASP A 173 -12.93 18.44 7.20
C ASP A 173 -11.53 18.09 7.74
N GLU A 174 -11.22 18.52 8.97
CA GLU A 174 -9.90 18.34 9.60
C GLU A 174 -9.56 16.85 9.79
N ASP A 175 -10.55 16.03 10.13
CA ASP A 175 -10.38 14.58 10.27
C ASP A 175 -10.09 13.90 8.94
N LEU A 176 -10.77 14.29 7.85
CA LEU A 176 -10.46 13.81 6.51
C LEU A 176 -9.01 14.16 6.17
N PHE A 177 -8.64 15.42 6.38
CA PHE A 177 -7.30 15.89 6.08
C PHE A 177 -6.23 15.13 6.87
N THR A 178 -6.45 14.89 8.17
CA THR A 178 -5.53 14.11 9.02
C THR A 178 -5.36 12.69 8.51
N LEU A 179 -6.45 12.04 8.06
CA LEU A 179 -6.39 10.72 7.44
C LEU A 179 -5.58 10.73 6.13
N LEU A 180 -5.77 11.74 5.28
CA LEU A 180 -5.00 11.88 4.03
C LEU A 180 -3.51 12.10 4.29
N VAL A 181 -3.15 12.94 5.26
CA VAL A 181 -1.75 13.12 5.70
C VAL A 181 -1.16 11.80 6.18
N SER A 182 -1.94 11.01 6.94
CA SER A 182 -1.48 9.74 7.47
C SER A 182 -1.14 8.69 6.39
N ILE A 183 -1.84 8.72 5.24
CA ILE A 183 -1.52 7.87 4.07
C ILE A 183 -0.16 8.26 3.49
N ILE A 184 0.06 9.56 3.24
CA ILE A 184 1.30 10.03 2.61
C ILE A 184 2.51 9.74 3.52
N LEU A 185 2.39 10.02 4.82
CA LEU A 185 3.49 9.77 5.76
C LEU A 185 3.78 8.28 5.96
N LYS A 186 2.77 7.42 5.82
CA LYS A 186 2.98 5.98 5.81
C LYS A 186 3.78 5.53 4.60
N GLU A 187 3.46 6.05 3.41
CA GLU A 187 4.21 5.73 2.18
C GLU A 187 5.64 6.28 2.24
N ASN A 188 5.83 7.46 2.82
CA ASN A 188 7.14 8.05 3.00
C ASN A 188 7.26 8.83 4.31
N ILE A 189 7.84 8.16 5.31
CA ILE A 189 8.02 8.68 6.66
C ILE A 189 9.08 9.78 6.80
N THR A 190 9.92 9.94 5.78
CA THR A 190 10.98 10.96 5.79
C THR A 190 10.49 12.33 5.36
N LEU A 191 9.25 12.42 4.87
CA LEU A 191 8.66 13.68 4.48
C LEU A 191 8.38 14.55 5.69
N ASP A 192 8.67 15.83 5.52
CA ASP A 192 8.29 16.85 6.49
C ASP A 192 6.78 17.10 6.45
N LEU A 193 6.18 17.31 7.63
CA LEU A 193 4.74 17.46 7.77
C LEU A 193 4.23 18.67 6.98
N ASP A 194 4.95 19.81 7.01
CA ASP A 194 4.51 21.01 6.27
C ASP A 194 4.49 20.76 4.76
N SER A 195 5.46 19.99 4.25
CA SER A 195 5.51 19.61 2.83
C SER A 195 4.31 18.74 2.44
N VAL A 196 3.92 17.80 3.31
CA VAL A 196 2.73 16.95 3.09
C VAL A 196 1.44 17.77 3.13
N ILE A 197 1.31 18.66 4.11
CA ILE A 197 0.15 19.57 4.23
C ILE A 197 0.04 20.42 2.97
N GLN A 198 1.15 21.04 2.54
CA GLN A 198 1.17 21.88 1.35
C GLN A 198 0.79 21.08 0.09
N HIS A 199 1.25 19.84 -0.02
CA HIS A 199 0.89 18.96 -1.13
C HIS A 199 -0.62 18.68 -1.18
N ILE A 200 -1.27 18.33 -0.07
CA ILE A 200 -2.73 18.10 -0.07
C ILE A 200 -3.47 19.40 -0.41
N GLN A 201 -3.00 20.55 0.08
CA GLN A 201 -3.57 21.86 -0.25
C GLN A 201 -3.40 22.26 -1.72
N THR A 202 -2.39 21.76 -2.43
CA THR A 202 -2.27 21.98 -3.88
C THR A 202 -3.21 21.08 -4.67
N LEU A 203 -3.43 19.83 -4.21
CA LEU A 203 -4.44 18.93 -4.78
C LEU A 203 -5.86 19.48 -4.61
N ARG A 204 -6.13 20.12 -3.47
CA ARG A 204 -7.44 20.72 -3.18
C ARG A 204 -7.31 22.08 -2.48
N PRO A 205 -7.30 23.20 -3.24
CA PRO A 205 -7.13 24.54 -2.69
C PRO A 205 -8.18 24.96 -1.66
N SER A 206 -9.37 24.37 -1.66
CA SER A 206 -10.41 24.65 -0.65
C SER A 206 -10.03 24.22 0.76
N MET A 207 -9.01 23.37 0.93
CA MET A 207 -8.47 22.93 2.23
C MET A 207 -7.46 23.91 2.85
N ARG A 208 -7.22 25.09 2.25
CA ARG A 208 -6.26 26.07 2.76
C ARG A 208 -6.59 26.61 4.15
N SER A 209 -7.86 26.60 4.55
CA SER A 209 -8.32 27.08 5.86
C SER A 209 -8.07 26.10 7.00
N ILE A 210 -7.57 24.88 6.72
CA ILE A 210 -7.34 23.86 7.74
C ILE A 210 -6.21 24.29 8.68
N CYS A 211 -6.48 24.22 9.98
CA CYS A 211 -5.56 24.69 11.01
C CYS A 211 -4.40 23.69 11.19
N ARG A 212 -3.21 24.05 10.71
CA ARG A 212 -1.98 23.23 10.83
C ARG A 212 -1.70 22.81 12.27
N ASN A 213 -1.83 23.76 13.20
CA ASN A 213 -1.56 23.54 14.62
C ASN A 213 -2.44 22.41 15.17
N LYS A 214 -3.70 22.30 14.73
CA LYS A 214 -4.56 21.23 15.21
C LYS A 214 -4.07 19.85 14.80
N ILE A 215 -3.57 19.68 13.58
CA ILE A 215 -3.02 18.39 13.13
C ILE A 215 -1.73 18.09 13.88
N GLN A 216 -0.83 19.07 13.97
CA GLN A 216 0.48 18.90 14.62
C GLN A 216 0.36 18.54 16.11
N TYR A 217 -0.63 19.11 16.80
CA TYR A 217 -0.89 18.86 18.22
C TYR A 217 -1.98 17.82 18.47
N TYR A 218 -2.50 17.17 17.42
CA TYR A 218 -3.47 16.10 17.61
C TYR A 218 -2.76 14.87 18.19
N GLN A 219 -3.02 14.59 19.47
CA GLN A 219 -2.35 13.53 20.23
C GLN A 219 -2.42 12.16 19.52
N GLY A 220 -3.57 11.81 18.93
CA GLY A 220 -3.73 10.56 18.19
C GLY A 220 -2.81 10.48 16.97
N PHE A 221 -2.59 11.59 16.28
CA PHE A 221 -1.69 11.65 15.13
C PHE A 221 -0.22 11.60 15.53
N ILE A 222 0.17 12.22 16.64
CA ILE A 222 1.53 12.10 17.19
C ILE A 222 1.84 10.64 17.51
N GLN A 223 0.94 9.97 18.24
CA GLN A 223 1.08 8.55 18.58
C GLN A 223 1.16 7.66 17.34
N TYR A 224 0.32 7.93 16.33
CA TYR A 224 0.41 7.23 15.05
C TYR A 224 1.76 7.47 14.35
N CYS A 225 2.27 8.70 14.34
CA CYS A 225 3.58 9.02 13.77
C CYS A 225 4.72 8.26 14.47
N GLU A 226 4.66 8.11 15.79
CA GLU A 226 5.61 7.30 16.56
C GLU A 226 5.51 5.81 16.20
N LEU A 227 4.30 5.28 16.04
CA LEU A 227 4.05 3.91 15.63
C LEU A 227 4.66 3.62 14.26
N ILE A 228 4.40 4.45 13.25
CA ILE A 228 4.96 4.24 11.90
C ILE A 228 6.50 4.33 11.91
N LYS A 229 7.07 5.21 12.73
CA LYS A 229 8.54 5.33 12.90
C LYS A 229 9.10 4.05 13.48
N SER A 230 8.55 3.58 14.59
CA SER A 230 9.03 2.35 15.24
C SER A 230 8.98 1.15 14.29
N LYS A 231 7.91 0.98 13.51
CA LYS A 231 7.78 -0.11 12.54
C LYS A 231 8.79 0.00 11.39
N SER A 232 9.01 1.22 10.87
CA SER A 232 10.03 1.46 9.84
C SER A 232 11.43 1.11 10.34
N TRP A 233 11.77 1.52 11.56
CA TRP A 233 13.05 1.18 12.22
C TRP A 233 13.21 -0.33 12.41
N ASN A 234 12.18 -1.02 12.90
CA ASN A 234 12.21 -2.47 13.06
C ASN A 234 12.43 -3.20 11.73
N THR A 235 11.81 -2.70 10.65
CA THR A 235 12.00 -3.25 9.30
C THR A 235 13.43 -3.06 8.81
N LEU A 236 14.01 -1.88 9.02
CA LEU A 236 15.41 -1.61 8.69
C LEU A 236 16.38 -2.51 9.46
N LEU A 237 16.17 -2.65 10.77
CA LEU A 237 16.98 -3.53 11.63
C LEU A 237 16.89 -5.00 11.20
N ARG A 238 15.68 -5.48 10.88
CA ARG A 238 15.46 -6.85 10.37
C ARG A 238 16.19 -7.07 9.04
N ASN A 239 16.14 -6.10 8.13
CA ASN A 239 16.85 -6.16 6.86
C ASN A 239 18.37 -6.16 7.05
N GLU A 240 18.88 -5.37 7.98
CA GLU A 240 20.31 -5.38 8.32
C GLU A 240 20.75 -6.73 8.87
N GLN A 241 19.96 -7.33 9.77
CA GLN A 241 20.22 -8.67 10.30
C GLN A 241 20.23 -9.73 9.19
N LEU A 242 19.23 -9.75 8.32
CA LEU A 242 19.18 -10.65 7.16
C LEU A 242 20.38 -10.45 6.23
N ASN A 243 20.83 -9.22 6.01
CA ASN A 243 22.01 -8.94 5.21
C ASN A 243 23.30 -9.44 5.86
N ARG A 244 23.43 -9.34 7.20
CA ARG A 244 24.56 -9.93 7.95
C ARG A 244 24.55 -11.46 7.84
N GLU A 245 23.40 -12.11 7.96
CA GLU A 245 23.27 -13.56 7.80
C GLU A 245 23.62 -14.00 6.37
N ARG A 246 23.10 -13.32 5.35
CA ARG A 246 23.46 -13.56 3.94
C ARG A 246 24.96 -13.41 3.70
N LYS A 247 25.58 -12.38 4.28
CA LYS A 247 27.03 -12.17 4.19
C LYS A 247 27.82 -13.31 4.81
N LYS A 248 27.42 -13.78 6.01
CA LYS A 248 28.04 -14.95 6.67
C LYS A 248 27.93 -16.23 5.82
N VAL A 249 26.76 -16.48 5.22
CA VAL A 249 26.57 -17.63 4.32
C VAL A 249 27.46 -17.53 3.08
N MET A 250 27.59 -16.35 2.48
CA MET A 250 28.48 -16.12 1.34
C MET A 250 29.96 -16.29 1.73
N GLU A 251 30.37 -15.82 2.90
CA GLU A 251 31.73 -16.02 3.42
C GLU A 251 32.02 -17.49 3.71
N GLN A 252 31.07 -18.25 4.27
CA GLN A 252 31.20 -19.69 4.46
C GLN A 252 31.30 -20.45 3.14
N ARG A 253 30.50 -20.09 2.14
CA ARG A 253 30.61 -20.66 0.79
C ARG A 253 31.98 -20.38 0.18
N ASN A 254 32.45 -19.14 0.24
CA ASN A 254 33.77 -18.75 -0.28
C ASN A 254 34.91 -19.45 0.47
N PHE A 255 34.78 -19.64 1.78
CA PHE A 255 35.75 -20.41 2.57
C PHE A 255 35.78 -21.88 2.14
N ASN A 256 34.61 -22.49 1.93
CA ASN A 256 34.52 -23.87 1.42
C ASN A 256 35.13 -24.01 0.02
N TYR A 257 34.88 -23.05 -0.89
CA TYR A 257 35.52 -23.05 -2.22
C TYR A 257 37.05 -22.99 -2.13
N LYS A 258 37.60 -22.10 -1.29
CA LYS A 258 39.05 -22.02 -1.08
C LYS A 258 39.65 -23.29 -0.49
N ARG A 259 38.90 -23.98 0.38
CA ARG A 259 39.34 -25.25 0.96
C ARG A 259 39.39 -26.36 -0.11
N PHE A 260 38.39 -26.43 -0.99
CA PHE A 260 38.40 -27.35 -2.12
C PHE A 260 39.55 -27.08 -3.10
N GLU A 261 39.86 -25.81 -3.39
CA GLU A 261 41.03 -25.45 -4.22
C GLU A 261 42.34 -25.92 -3.57
N GLN A 262 42.53 -25.69 -2.27
CA GLN A 262 43.74 -26.14 -1.56
C GLN A 262 43.85 -27.66 -1.44
N GLU A 263 42.75 -28.37 -1.19
CA GLU A 263 42.75 -29.84 -1.14
C GLU A 263 43.05 -30.43 -2.53
N SER A 264 42.57 -29.81 -3.62
CA SER A 264 42.91 -30.22 -4.99
C SER A 264 44.38 -29.96 -5.36
N GLU A 265 44.99 -28.88 -4.88
CA GLU A 265 46.42 -28.60 -5.08
C GLU A 265 47.32 -29.57 -4.29
N ILE A 266 46.88 -30.00 -3.10
CA ILE A 266 47.61 -30.99 -2.29
C ILE A 266 47.55 -32.37 -2.95
N GLU A 267 46.40 -32.81 -3.45
CA GLU A 267 46.26 -34.09 -4.18
C GLU A 267 47.10 -34.13 -5.47
N LEU A 268 47.19 -33.01 -6.21
CA LEU A 268 48.07 -32.88 -7.38
C LEU A 268 49.56 -32.88 -7.02
N SER A 269 49.94 -32.45 -5.81
CA SER A 269 51.34 -32.48 -5.34
C SER A 269 51.77 -33.84 -4.80
N CYS A 270 50.84 -34.66 -4.30
CA CYS A 270 51.11 -36.00 -3.76
C CYS A 270 51.21 -37.09 -4.83
N GLN A 271 50.83 -36.82 -6.09
CA GLN A 271 50.97 -37.79 -7.20
C GLN A 271 52.35 -37.78 -7.89
N TYR A 272 53.32 -36.98 -7.43
CA TYR A 272 54.64 -36.87 -8.05
C TYR A 272 55.79 -37.57 -7.31
N TYR A 273 55.50 -38.35 -6.27
CA TYR A 273 56.51 -39.12 -5.53
C TYR A 273 56.07 -40.57 -5.29
N ASP A 274 55.74 -41.30 -6.36
CA ASP A 274 55.95 -42.74 -6.38
C ASP A 274 55.97 -43.22 -7.83
N ASP A 275 57.17 -43.35 -8.40
CA ASP A 275 57.57 -44.54 -9.16
C ASP A 275 58.91 -44.32 -9.85
N SER A 276 59.96 -44.83 -9.19
CA SER A 276 61.13 -45.33 -9.88
C SER A 276 61.41 -46.72 -9.32
N PHE A 277 61.04 -47.77 -10.08
CA PHE A 277 61.85 -48.93 -10.47
C PHE A 277 60.94 -50.12 -10.83
N GLY A 278 61.08 -50.67 -12.05
CA GLY A 278 60.84 -52.09 -12.29
C GLY A 278 59.95 -52.48 -13.47
N ASP A 279 60.55 -52.40 -14.66
CA ASP A 279 60.36 -53.20 -15.87
C ASP A 279 59.52 -54.52 -15.78
N SER A 280 58.59 -54.73 -16.73
CA SER A 280 58.39 -55.96 -17.56
C SER A 280 56.92 -56.36 -17.84
N ARG A 281 56.53 -56.27 -19.12
CA ARG A 281 55.62 -57.15 -19.91
C ARG A 281 54.31 -57.66 -19.30
N SER A 282 53.16 -57.27 -19.90
CA SER A 282 52.26 -58.22 -20.60
C SER A 282 51.09 -57.50 -21.29
N ASP A 283 50.76 -57.97 -22.48
CA ASP A 283 49.61 -57.61 -23.32
C ASP A 283 48.25 -57.60 -22.58
N SER A 284 47.39 -56.64 -22.91
CA SER A 284 46.03 -56.93 -23.38
C SER A 284 45.29 -55.66 -23.80
N GLU A 285 44.70 -55.74 -24.99
CA GLU A 285 43.88 -54.75 -25.65
C GLU A 285 42.63 -54.40 -24.82
N HIS A 286 42.34 -53.11 -24.62
CA HIS A 286 40.95 -52.67 -24.42
C HIS A 286 40.71 -51.21 -24.88
N LYS A 287 39.99 -51.14 -26.00
CA LYS A 287 38.91 -50.22 -26.38
C LYS A 287 39.05 -48.72 -26.03
N LEU A 288 39.33 -47.98 -27.11
CA LEU A 288 38.96 -46.59 -27.38
C LEU A 288 37.53 -46.25 -26.93
N MET A 289 37.38 -45.14 -26.18
CA MET A 289 36.23 -44.22 -26.26
C MET A 289 36.69 -42.83 -25.83
N THR A 290 36.72 -41.91 -26.80
CA THR A 290 36.72 -40.45 -26.59
C THR A 290 35.32 -39.97 -26.20
N PRO A 291 35.20 -38.86 -25.46
CA PRO A 291 34.08 -37.96 -25.68
C PRO A 291 34.57 -36.60 -26.16
N THR A 292 34.15 -36.27 -27.36
CA THR A 292 34.17 -34.95 -27.98
C THR A 292 33.23 -33.97 -27.27
N SER A 293 33.65 -32.72 -27.26
CA SER A 293 32.84 -31.52 -27.03
C SER A 293 31.81 -31.28 -28.15
N GLU A 294 30.88 -30.35 -27.85
CA GLU A 294 29.95 -29.63 -28.76
C GLU A 294 28.53 -30.23 -28.82
N LEU A 295 27.56 -29.62 -28.11
CA LEU A 295 26.67 -28.51 -28.55
C LEU A 295 25.38 -29.06 -29.19
N ASP A 296 24.28 -29.01 -28.43
CA ASP A 296 23.10 -28.20 -28.74
C ASP A 296 21.80 -28.76 -28.11
N GLN A 297 20.92 -27.82 -27.75
CA GLN A 297 19.49 -27.96 -27.43
C GLN A 297 19.09 -28.42 -26.02
N VAL A 298 19.08 -27.45 -25.09
CA VAL A 298 18.01 -27.38 -24.07
C VAL A 298 17.39 -25.99 -24.14
N ASP A 299 16.30 -25.90 -24.89
CA ASP A 299 15.41 -24.74 -24.94
C ASP A 299 14.36 -24.83 -23.82
N SER A 300 13.95 -23.64 -23.35
CA SER A 300 12.74 -23.32 -22.57
C SER A 300 12.80 -23.28 -21.02
N PHE A 301 13.63 -22.40 -20.48
CA PHE A 301 13.23 -21.56 -19.34
C PHE A 301 13.54 -20.08 -19.64
N LYS A 302 12.57 -19.39 -20.25
CA LYS A 302 12.59 -17.91 -20.38
C LYS A 302 11.54 -17.31 -19.45
N GLN A 303 11.98 -16.95 -18.25
CA GLN A 303 11.35 -15.89 -17.47
C GLN A 303 11.53 -14.56 -18.22
N GLN A 304 10.42 -13.91 -18.52
CA GLN A 304 10.38 -12.58 -19.13
C GLN A 304 10.74 -11.52 -18.08
N TYR A 305 11.96 -10.99 -18.13
CA TYR A 305 12.27 -9.67 -17.60
C TYR A 305 12.44 -8.70 -18.78
N PRO A 306 11.61 -7.64 -18.90
CA PRO A 306 11.82 -6.65 -19.94
C PRO A 306 13.01 -5.75 -19.58
N ASN A 307 14.00 -5.73 -20.48
CA ASN A 307 15.13 -4.80 -20.51
C ASN A 307 14.64 -3.34 -20.38
N ARG A 308 14.89 -2.70 -19.23
CA ARG A 308 14.84 -1.24 -19.12
C ARG A 308 16.16 -0.65 -19.59
N ALA A 309 16.20 -0.23 -20.86
CA ALA A 309 17.25 0.63 -21.36
C ALA A 309 17.19 1.98 -20.63
N PHE A 310 18.27 2.33 -19.92
CA PHE A 310 18.45 3.67 -19.36
C PHE A 310 18.68 4.67 -20.49
N LYS A 311 17.62 5.39 -20.91
CA LYS A 311 17.76 6.63 -21.68
C LYS A 311 18.29 7.72 -20.75
N ARG A 312 19.53 8.16 -20.97
CA ARG A 312 20.06 9.41 -20.41
C ARG A 312 19.23 10.58 -20.95
N VAL A 313 18.46 11.23 -20.08
CA VAL A 313 17.82 12.52 -20.36
C VAL A 313 18.91 13.59 -20.30
N ARG A 314 19.17 14.25 -21.45
CA ARG A 314 19.95 15.50 -21.48
C ARG A 314 19.01 16.63 -21.11
N TYR A 315 19.40 17.43 -20.13
CA TYR A 315 18.75 18.71 -19.85
C TYR A 315 19.08 19.68 -20.98
N LEU A 316 18.05 20.17 -21.67
CA LEU A 316 18.13 21.39 -22.47
C LEU A 316 17.91 22.56 -21.50
N LYS A 317 18.89 23.46 -21.46
CA LYS A 317 18.74 24.80 -20.90
C LYS A 317 18.03 25.66 -21.94
N GLU A 318 16.86 26.17 -21.61
CA GLU A 318 16.37 27.50 -22.00
C GLU A 318 15.61 28.08 -20.81
#